data_AF-A0AAU7LWE3-F1
#
_entry.id   AF-A0AAU7LWE3-F1
#
_cell.length_a   1.000
_cell.length_b   1.000
_cell.length_c   1.000
_cell.angle_alpha   90.00
_cell.angle_beta   90.00
_cell.angle_gamma   90.00
#
_symmetry.space_group_name_H-M   'P 1'
#
loop_
_entity.id
_entity.type
_entity.pdbx_description
1 polymer ?
#
loop_
_entity_poly.entity_id
_entity_poly.type
_entity_poly.pdbx_seq_one_letter_code
_entity_poly.pdbx_strand_id
1 'polypeptide(L)'
;MNTDADYLRFDPFEGEEADIACKTVAIKRARKKHPCFLGAGPQGDHHTIKPGERYRSEKALIDGSFWGRSAICLPCIDKFLADVLGSTGEPL
;
A
#
# COMPACT_ATOMS: atom_id res chain seq x y z
N MET A 1 -8.17 13.97 -5.18
CA MET A 1 -8.12 13.45 -3.80
C MET A 1 -8.80 12.10 -3.83
N ASN A 2 -8.08 10.99 -3.63
CA ASN A 2 -8.65 9.65 -3.74
C ASN A 2 -9.52 9.32 -2.51
N THR A 3 -10.56 8.52 -2.71
CA THR A 3 -11.45 8.08 -1.63
C THR A 3 -10.88 6.86 -0.90
N ASP A 4 -11.44 6.53 0.27
CA ASP A 4 -11.07 5.31 0.98
C ASP A 4 -11.36 4.04 0.16
N ALA A 5 -12.40 4.06 -0.66
CA ALA A 5 -12.73 2.95 -1.54
C ALA A 5 -11.65 2.76 -2.61
N ASP A 6 -11.09 3.85 -3.16
CA ASP A 6 -9.98 3.78 -4.11
C ASP A 6 -8.77 3.11 -3.45
N TYR A 7 -8.32 3.59 -2.29
CA TYR A 7 -7.15 3.02 -1.60
C TYR A 7 -7.30 1.53 -1.23
N LEU A 8 -8.53 1.04 -1.06
CA LEU A 8 -8.79 -0.37 -0.72
C LEU A 8 -8.89 -1.26 -1.96
N ARG A 9 -9.40 -0.73 -3.07
CA ARG A 9 -9.58 -1.47 -4.31
C ARG A 9 -8.25 -1.78 -5.00
N PHE A 10 -7.30 -0.87 -4.90
CA PHE A 10 -6.00 -1.05 -5.56
C PHE A 10 -5.04 -1.92 -4.74
N ASP A 11 -4.36 -2.81 -5.45
CA ASP A 11 -3.37 -3.72 -4.91
C ASP A 11 -1.97 -3.34 -5.40
N PRO A 12 -1.10 -2.76 -4.57
CA PRO A 12 0.26 -2.39 -4.98
C PRO A 12 1.18 -3.59 -5.21
N PHE A 13 0.69 -4.82 -4.97
CA PHE A 13 1.40 -6.08 -5.17
C PHE A 13 0.83 -6.90 -6.34
N GLU A 14 -0.08 -6.32 -7.14
CA GLU A 14 -0.63 -6.97 -8.31
C GLU A 14 0.49 -7.32 -9.31
N GLY A 15 0.60 -8.60 -9.68
CA GLY A 15 1.64 -9.11 -10.58
C GLY A 15 2.83 -9.80 -9.88
N GLU A 16 2.89 -9.79 -8.54
CA GLU A 16 3.84 -10.59 -7.79
C GLU A 16 3.52 -12.09 -7.92
N GLU A 17 4.54 -12.95 -8.03
CA GLU A 17 4.38 -14.41 -8.22
C GLU A 17 3.96 -15.17 -6.94
N ALA A 18 3.82 -14.47 -5.82
CA ALA A 18 3.49 -15.06 -4.53
C ALA A 18 2.01 -15.45 -4.43
N ASP A 19 1.71 -16.61 -3.86
CA ASP A 19 0.32 -17.00 -3.59
C ASP A 19 -0.21 -16.25 -2.36
N ILE A 20 -1.22 -15.40 -2.58
CA ILE A 20 -1.79 -14.56 -1.53
C ILE A 20 -3.14 -15.09 -1.07
N ALA A 21 -3.19 -15.58 0.17
CA ALA A 21 -4.41 -16.04 0.83
C ALA A 21 -4.78 -15.18 2.04
N CYS A 22 -6.05 -15.26 2.48
CA CYS A 22 -6.56 -14.60 3.68
C CYS A 22 -6.26 -13.08 3.76
N LYS A 23 -6.26 -12.41 2.60
CA LYS A 23 -5.92 -11.00 2.49
C LYS A 23 -6.94 -10.12 3.22
N THR A 24 -6.45 -9.24 4.08
CA THR A 24 -7.25 -8.23 4.76
C THR A 24 -6.61 -6.87 4.53
N VAL A 25 -7.35 -5.95 3.91
CA VAL A 25 -6.93 -4.57 3.64
C VAL A 25 -7.86 -3.61 4.38
N ALA A 26 -7.30 -2.60 5.05
CA ALA A 26 -8.08 -1.58 5.73
C ALA A 26 -7.34 -0.24 5.77
N ILE A 27 -8.08 0.87 5.76
CA ILE A 27 -7.54 2.18 6.09
C ILE A 27 -7.59 2.36 7.60
N LYS A 28 -6.42 2.60 8.22
CA LYS A 28 -6.29 2.77 9.66
C LYS A 28 -5.66 4.11 10.00
N ARG A 29 -5.86 4.56 11.24
CA ARG A 29 -5.08 5.65 11.84
C ARG A 29 -3.94 5.09 12.67
N ALA A 30 -2.73 5.56 12.42
CA ALA A 30 -1.54 5.13 13.13
C ALA A 30 -1.61 5.55 14.61
N ARG A 31 -1.35 4.60 15.51
CA ARG A 31 -1.25 4.85 16.96
C ARG A 31 0.20 5.00 17.41
N LYS A 32 1.15 4.54 16.60
CA LYS A 32 2.60 4.64 16.79
C LYS A 32 3.26 4.88 15.43
N LYS A 33 4.57 5.18 15.42
CA LYS A 33 5.31 5.31 14.16
C LYS A 33 5.39 3.96 13.44
N HIS A 34 5.22 3.97 12.12
CA HIS A 34 5.41 2.80 11.26
C HIS A 34 6.33 3.17 10.08
N PRO A 35 7.28 2.31 9.69
CA PRO A 35 7.96 2.50 8.41
C PRO A 35 6.96 2.31 7.28
N CYS A 36 6.97 3.20 6.29
CA CYS A 36 6.16 3.00 5.10
C CYS A 36 6.78 1.90 4.25
N PHE A 37 6.01 0.87 3.90
CA PHE A 37 6.50 -0.29 3.17
C PHE A 37 7.05 0.11 1.79
N LEU A 38 6.32 0.95 1.03
CA LEU A 38 6.79 1.44 -0.28
C LEU A 38 8.01 2.37 -0.19
N GLY A 39 8.25 2.98 0.98
CA GLY A 39 9.41 3.84 1.22
C GLY A 39 10.60 3.11 1.83
N ALA A 40 10.48 1.83 2.19
CA ALA A 40 11.47 1.08 2.96
C ALA A 40 12.52 0.33 2.10
N GLY A 41 12.40 0.40 0.77
CA GLY A 41 13.38 -0.19 -0.14
C GLY A 41 14.70 0.61 -0.23
N PRO A 42 15.77 0.03 -0.81
CA PRO A 42 17.08 0.68 -0.91
C PRO A 42 17.06 2.02 -1.68
N GLN A 43 16.07 2.20 -2.56
CA GLN A 43 15.86 3.45 -3.31
C GLN A 43 14.69 4.29 -2.78
N GLY A 44 14.10 3.91 -1.65
CA GLY A 44 12.99 4.63 -1.04
C GLY A 44 13.45 5.79 -0.14
N ASP A 45 12.58 6.77 0.08
CA ASP A 45 12.86 7.92 0.95
C ASP A 45 12.88 7.59 2.46
N HIS A 46 12.73 6.32 2.84
CA HIS A 46 12.72 5.83 4.24
C HIS A 46 11.76 6.56 5.19
N HIS A 47 10.71 7.16 4.63
CA HIS A 47 9.79 7.96 5.40
C HIS A 47 8.91 7.08 6.30
N THR A 48 8.41 7.69 7.38
CA THR A 48 7.62 7.02 8.40
C THR A 48 6.23 7.61 8.49
N ILE A 49 5.25 6.73 8.69
CA ILE A 49 3.88 7.08 9.05
C ILE A 49 3.88 7.49 10.52
N LYS A 50 3.45 8.71 10.83
CA LYS A 50 3.40 9.28 12.16
C LYS A 50 2.08 8.96 12.87
N PRO A 51 2.04 8.96 14.21
CA PRO A 51 0.78 8.84 14.96
C PRO A 51 -0.25 9.88 14.51
N GLY A 52 -1.51 9.45 14.35
CA GLY A 52 -2.60 10.28 13.85
C GLY A 52 -2.79 10.24 12.32
N GLU A 53 -1.75 9.89 11.57
CA GLU A 53 -1.84 9.77 10.12
C GLU A 53 -2.65 8.55 9.69
N ARG A 54 -3.31 8.68 8.54
CA ARG A 54 -4.02 7.57 7.90
C ARG A 54 -3.06 6.78 7.02
N TYR A 55 -3.27 5.47 6.95
CA TYR A 55 -2.45 4.58 6.15
C TYR A 55 -3.25 3.34 5.74
N ARG A 56 -2.88 2.72 4.61
CA ARG A 56 -3.37 1.40 4.21
C ARG A 56 -2.59 0.36 4.99
N SER A 57 -3.31 -0.44 5.77
CA SER A 57 -2.80 -1.61 6.45
C SER A 57 -3.25 -2.83 5.68
N GLU A 58 -2.30 -3.69 5.34
CA GLU A 58 -2.59 -4.97 4.74
C GLU A 58 -1.92 -6.10 5.52
N LYS A 59 -2.62 -7.21 5.61
CA LYS A 59 -2.15 -8.48 6.16
C LYS A 59 -2.60 -9.58 5.23
N ALA A 60 -1.69 -10.47 4.87
CA ALA A 60 -1.97 -11.61 3.99
C ALA A 60 -1.13 -12.82 4.42
N LEU A 61 -1.62 -14.02 4.12
CA LEU A 61 -0.85 -15.25 4.20
C LEU A 61 -0.16 -15.43 2.83
N ILE A 62 1.17 -15.48 2.85
CA ILE A 62 2.01 -15.56 1.66
C ILE A 62 2.52 -17.00 1.51
N ASP A 63 2.31 -17.58 0.33
CA ASP A 63 2.71 -18.94 -0.07
C ASP A 63 2.27 -20.03 0.93
N GLY A 64 1.13 -19.80 1.58
CA GLY A 64 0.63 -20.67 2.66
C GLY A 64 1.55 -20.78 3.89
N SER A 65 2.65 -20.01 3.93
CA SER A 65 3.80 -20.30 4.81
C SER A 65 4.02 -19.23 5.87
N PHE A 66 3.80 -17.94 5.57
CA PHE A 66 4.00 -16.87 6.55
C PHE A 66 3.02 -15.70 6.40
N TRP A 67 2.77 -15.00 7.51
CA TRP A 67 1.91 -13.82 7.52
C TRP A 67 2.70 -12.55 7.19
N GLY A 68 2.52 -12.04 5.97
CA GLY A 68 2.99 -10.72 5.55
C GLY A 68 2.16 -9.59 6.15
N ARG A 69 2.82 -8.46 6.43
CA ARG A 69 2.17 -7.22 6.87
C ARG A 69 2.81 -6.02 6.19
N SER A 70 2.00 -5.18 5.59
CA SER A 70 2.45 -3.92 4.99
C SER A 70 1.66 -2.73 5.57
N ALA A 71 2.37 -1.63 5.78
CA ALA A 71 1.81 -0.36 6.20
C ALA A 71 2.26 0.70 5.20
N ILE A 72 1.32 1.25 4.43
CA ILE A 72 1.63 2.19 3.35
C ILE A 72 0.93 3.51 3.62
N CYS A 73 1.68 4.61 3.65
CA CYS A 73 1.10 5.92 3.83
C CYS A 73 0.21 6.28 2.63
N LEU A 74 -0.88 7.03 2.87
CA LEU A 74 -1.76 7.45 1.77
C LEU A 74 -1.02 8.22 0.67
N PRO A 75 -0.07 9.15 0.96
CA PRO A 75 0.68 9.84 -0.09
C PRO A 75 1.46 8.92 -1.03
N CYS A 76 1.99 7.79 -0.56
CA CYS A 76 2.66 6.83 -1.44
C CYS A 76 1.67 6.07 -2.31
N ILE A 77 0.48 5.78 -1.78
CA ILE A 77 -0.57 5.18 -2.59
C ILE A 77 -1.06 6.19 -3.62
N ASP A 78 -1.22 7.47 -3.27
CA ASP A 78 -1.56 8.52 -4.23
C ASP A 78 -0.55 8.60 -5.37
N LYS A 79 0.76 8.55 -5.06
CA LYS A 79 1.82 8.52 -6.10
C LYS A 79 1.70 7.29 -6.99
N PHE A 80 1.49 6.12 -6.39
CA PHE A 80 1.33 4.87 -7.14
C PHE A 80 0.07 4.90 -8.03
N LEU A 81 -1.07 5.37 -7.49
CA LEU A 81 -2.29 5.53 -8.26
C LEU A 81 -2.12 6.52 -9.41
N ALA A 82 -1.40 7.61 -9.19
CA ALA A 82 -1.08 8.57 -10.26
C ALA A 82 -0.21 7.94 -11.35
N ASP A 83 0.73 7.06 -11.00
CA ASP A 83 1.58 6.33 -11.95
C ASP A 83 0.78 5.30 -12.76
N VAL A 84 -0.04 4.48 -12.08
CA VAL A 84 -0.86 3.44 -12.72
C VAL A 84 -1.99 4.04 -13.56
N LEU A 85 -2.75 5.00 -13.02
CA LEU A 85 -3.83 5.67 -13.74
C LEU A 85 -3.29 6.64 -14.81
N GLY A 86 -2.11 7.23 -14.59
CA GLY A 86 -1.43 8.08 -15.58
C GLY A 86 -0.77 7.30 -16.72
N SER A 87 -0.41 6.03 -16.49
CA SER A 87 0.07 5.10 -17.52
C SER A 87 -1.07 4.53 -18.39
N THR A 88 -2.33 4.77 -18.02
CA THR A 88 -3.49 4.57 -18.91
C THR A 88 -3.67 5.80 -19.82
N GLY A 89 -2.60 6.16 -20.53
CA GLY A 89 -2.64 7.16 -21.59
C GLY A 89 -3.29 6.57 -22.84
N GLU A 90 -4.61 6.43 -22.86
CA GLU A 90 -5.34 6.62 -24.12
C GLU A 90 -5.33 8.12 -24.42
N PRO A 91 -4.66 8.58 -25.49
CA PRO A 91 -4.86 9.94 -25.95
C PRO A 91 -6.25 10.03 -26.60
N LEU A 92 -7.04 11.03 -26.18
CA LEU A 92 -8.15 11.55 -26.98
C LEU A 92 -7.64 12.19 -28.26
#